data_AF-A0A1G5IKM7-F1
#
_entry.id   AF-A0A1G5IKM7-F1
#
_cell.length_a   1.000
_cell.length_b   1.000
_cell.length_c   1.000
_cell.angle_alpha   90.00
_cell.angle_beta   90.00
_cell.angle_gamma   90.00
#
_symmetry.space_group_name_H-M   'P 1'
#
loop_
_entity.id
_entity.type
_entity.pdbx_description
1 polymer ?
#
loop_
_entity_poly.entity_id
_entity_poly.type
_entity_poly.pdbx_seq_one_letter_code
_entity_poly.pdbx_strand_id
1 'polypeptide(L)'
;MTDKLIEQLESLYGKGKGFKVYTTIMPGILADFNKMLNAVPAGKEVTEEYHLEDGKGVIIMSGHRTADGQITMKPRIITRNKSGFSDF
;
A
#
# COMPACT_ATOMS: atom_id res chain seq x y z
N MET A 1 12.72 0.58 -5.53
CA MET A 1 11.60 0.94 -4.61
C MET A 1 10.60 -0.21 -4.50
N THR A 2 10.43 -0.97 -5.58
CA THR A 2 9.61 -2.18 -5.70
C THR A 2 10.03 -3.36 -4.82
N ASP A 3 11.34 -3.50 -4.59
CA ASP A 3 11.91 -4.71 -3.96
C ASP A 3 11.56 -4.84 -2.47
N LYS A 4 11.42 -3.73 -1.75
CA LYS A 4 11.08 -3.77 -0.32
C LYS A 4 9.64 -4.21 -0.06
N LEU A 5 8.71 -3.85 -0.95
CA LEU A 5 7.29 -4.18 -0.76
C LEU A 5 7.04 -5.67 -0.99
N ILE A 6 7.67 -6.24 -2.01
CA ILE A 6 7.55 -7.66 -2.29
C ILE A 6 8.21 -8.48 -1.17
N GLU A 7 9.38 -8.07 -0.67
CA GLU A 7 10.03 -8.70 0.49
C GLU A 7 9.14 -8.70 1.74
N GLN A 8 8.42 -7.60 2.02
CA GLN A 8 7.47 -7.53 3.13
C GLN A 8 6.29 -8.49 2.94
N LEU A 9 5.73 -8.58 1.73
CA LEU A 9 4.66 -9.54 1.41
C LEU A 9 5.13 -10.99 1.49
N GLU A 10 6.35 -11.27 1.01
CA GLU A 10 6.98 -12.59 1.10
C GLU A 10 7.28 -12.99 2.55
N SER A 11 7.64 -12.03 3.41
CA SER A 11 7.81 -12.26 4.85
C SER A 11 6.48 -12.61 5.53
N LEU A 12 5.39 -11.92 5.17
CA LEU A 12 4.06 -12.14 5.76
C LEU A 12 3.39 -13.45 5.29
N TYR A 13 3.52 -13.76 4.00
CA TYR A 13 2.75 -14.84 3.36
C TYR A 13 3.60 -16.03 2.89
N GLY A 14 4.93 -15.90 2.90
CA GLY A 14 5.87 -16.80 2.24
C GLY A 14 6.09 -16.44 0.77
N LYS A 15 7.29 -16.69 0.23
CA LYS A 15 7.73 -16.27 -1.12
C LYS A 15 6.68 -16.40 -2.22
N GLY A 16 6.14 -17.61 -2.42
CA GLY A 16 5.17 -17.85 -3.51
C GLY A 16 3.84 -17.11 -3.34
N LYS A 17 3.33 -16.99 -2.11
CA LYS A 17 2.08 -16.27 -1.86
C LYS A 17 2.29 -14.76 -1.83
N GLY A 18 3.38 -14.28 -1.27
CA GLY A 18 3.74 -12.86 -1.27
C GLY A 18 3.90 -12.31 -2.68
N PHE A 19 4.61 -13.04 -3.55
CA PHE A 19 4.72 -12.71 -4.97
C PHE A 19 3.34 -12.67 -5.67
N LYS A 20 2.46 -13.63 -5.37
CA LYS A 20 1.10 -13.64 -5.93
C LYS A 20 0.28 -12.44 -5.48
N VAL A 21 0.34 -12.07 -4.20
CA VAL A 21 -0.34 -10.88 -3.67
C VAL A 21 0.19 -9.62 -4.35
N TYR A 22 1.52 -9.51 -4.48
CA TYR A 22 2.19 -8.40 -5.14
C TYR A 22 1.78 -8.27 -6.62
N THR A 23 1.70 -9.37 -7.36
CA THR A 23 1.37 -9.33 -8.79
C THR A 23 -0.13 -9.24 -9.08
N THR A 24 -0.99 -9.69 -8.16
CA THR A 24 -2.44 -9.80 -8.40
C THR A 24 -3.23 -8.68 -7.73
N ILE A 25 -2.98 -8.37 -6.45
CA ILE A 25 -3.82 -7.44 -5.69
C ILE A 25 -3.24 -6.02 -5.69
N MET A 26 -1.92 -5.87 -5.59
CA MET A 26 -1.29 -4.53 -5.57
C MET A 26 -1.64 -3.66 -6.78
N PRO A 27 -1.70 -4.17 -8.04
CA PRO A 27 -2.10 -3.34 -9.17
C PRO A 27 -3.51 -2.74 -9.00
N GLY A 28 -4.44 -3.50 -8.42
CA GLY A 28 -5.80 -3.03 -8.11
C GLY A 28 -5.79 -1.93 -7.07
N ILE A 29 -5.05 -2.12 -5.97
CA ILE A 29 -4.89 -1.13 -4.89
C ILE A 29 -4.25 0.16 -5.43
N LEU A 30 -3.19 0.05 -6.23
CA LEU A 30 -2.51 1.20 -6.82
C LEU A 30 -3.43 1.98 -7.77
N ALA A 31 -4.21 1.27 -8.60
CA ALA A 31 -5.14 1.90 -9.52
C ALA A 31 -6.27 2.64 -8.79
N ASP A 32 -6.83 2.03 -7.74
CA ASP A 32 -7.87 2.63 -6.91
C ASP A 32 -7.34 3.86 -6.16
N PHE A 33 -6.20 3.73 -5.48
CA PHE A 33 -5.55 4.84 -4.78
C PHE A 33 -5.19 6.00 -5.72
N ASN A 34 -4.70 5.69 -6.92
CA ASN A 34 -4.41 6.72 -7.92
C ASN A 34 -5.69 7.47 -8.34
N LYS A 35 -6.84 6.80 -8.48
CA LYS A 35 -8.11 7.50 -8.77
C LYS A 35 -8.49 8.46 -7.65
N MET A 36 -8.39 8.02 -6.39
CA MET A 36 -8.68 8.88 -5.24
C MET A 36 -7.75 10.09 -5.18
N LEU A 37 -6.45 9.87 -5.40
CA LEU A 37 -5.46 10.94 -5.37
C LEU A 37 -5.64 11.96 -6.52
N ASN A 38 -6.16 11.51 -7.67
CA ASN A 38 -6.53 12.40 -8.76
C ASN A 38 -7.84 13.18 -8.51
N ALA A 39 -8.73 12.64 -7.68
CA ALA A 39 -9.99 13.28 -7.31
C ALA A 39 -9.81 14.39 -6.27
N VAL A 40 -8.73 14.37 -5.49
CA VAL A 40 -8.45 15.44 -4.52
C VAL A 40 -7.80 16.67 -5.16
N PRO A 41 -8.02 17.88 -4.62
CA PRO A 41 -7.34 19.10 -5.07
C PRO A 41 -5.81 18.97 -5.00
N ALA A 42 -5.12 19.72 -5.86
CA ALA A 42 -3.67 19.87 -5.76
C ALA A 42 -3.26 20.47 -4.41
N GLY A 43 -2.12 20.03 -3.87
CA GLY A 43 -1.63 20.38 -2.54
C GLY A 43 -2.27 19.59 -1.39
N LYS A 44 -2.96 18.48 -1.68
CA LYS A 44 -3.60 17.62 -0.67
C LYS A 44 -2.93 16.26 -0.60
N GLU A 45 -2.85 15.77 0.63
CA GLU A 45 -2.41 14.41 0.96
C GLU A 45 -3.63 13.50 1.11
N VAL A 46 -3.46 12.25 0.69
CA VAL A 46 -4.42 11.17 0.87
C VAL A 46 -3.69 10.02 1.56
N THR A 47 -4.31 9.46 2.58
CA THR A 47 -3.87 8.22 3.20
C THR A 47 -5.04 7.28 3.27
N GLU A 48 -4.85 6.04 2.85
CA GLU A 48 -5.88 5.01 2.82
C GLU A 48 -5.35 3.68 3.32
N GLU A 49 -6.22 2.91 3.98
CA GLU A 49 -5.90 1.59 4.52
C GLU A 49 -6.65 0.51 3.75
N TYR A 50 -5.90 -0.37 3.09
CA TYR A 50 -6.43 -1.52 2.37
C TYR A 50 -6.25 -2.76 3.23
N HIS A 51 -7.36 -3.25 3.79
CA HIS A 51 -7.38 -4.49 4.54
C HIS A 51 -7.35 -5.68 3.58
N LEU A 52 -6.35 -6.55 3.74
CA LEU A 52 -6.31 -7.80 2.99
C LEU A 52 -7.38 -8.76 3.52
N GLU A 53 -8.04 -9.49 2.63
CA GLU A 53 -9.19 -10.36 2.95
C GLU A 53 -8.89 -11.43 4.01
N ASP A 54 -7.63 -11.82 4.13
CA ASP A 54 -7.20 -12.80 5.14
C ASP A 54 -6.97 -12.20 6.54
N GLY A 55 -7.09 -10.88 6.68
CA GLY A 55 -6.94 -10.15 7.94
C GLY A 55 -5.51 -10.13 8.50
N LYS A 56 -4.51 -10.63 7.76
CA LYS A 56 -3.12 -10.75 8.23
C LYS A 56 -2.29 -9.50 7.99
N GLY A 57 -2.69 -8.68 7.01
CA GLY A 57 -1.99 -7.46 6.65
C GLY A 57 -2.93 -6.32 6.31
N VAL A 58 -2.48 -5.11 6.60
CA VAL A 58 -3.08 -3.86 6.12
C VAL A 58 -2.04 -3.17 5.26
N ILE A 59 -2.40 -2.82 4.03
CA ILE A 59 -1.55 -2.01 3.16
C ILE A 59 -2.00 -0.57 3.33
N ILE A 60 -1.12 0.27 3.87
CA ILE A 60 -1.37 1.70 3.96
C ILE A 60 -0.73 2.37 2.76
N MET A 61 -1.57 3.05 1.98
CA MET A 61 -1.15 3.88 0.86
C MET A 61 -1.16 5.33 1.31
N SER A 62 -0.02 6.01 1.23
CA SER A 62 0.02 7.46 1.36
C SER A 62 0.48 8.11 0.07
N GLY A 63 -0.07 9.26 -0.26
CA GLY A 63 0.27 9.97 -1.46
C GLY A 63 -0.04 11.45 -1.36
N HIS A 64 0.71 12.24 -2.10
CA HIS A 64 0.55 13.68 -2.15
C HIS A 64 0.45 14.10 -3.61
N ARG A 65 -0.60 14.87 -3.90
CA ARG A 65 -0.72 15.57 -5.18
C ARG A 65 -0.12 16.95 -4.99
N THR A 66 1.03 17.19 -5.61
CA THR A 66 1.73 18.48 -5.52
C THR A 66 0.95 19.58 -6.24
N ALA A 67 1.31 20.85 -5.99
CA ALA A 67 0.64 22.02 -6.58
C ALA A 67 0.75 22.07 -8.11
N ASP A 68 1.82 21.52 -8.68
CA ASP A 68 2.05 21.36 -10.12
C ASP A 68 1.38 20.11 -10.72
N GLY A 69 0.58 19.40 -9.92
CA GLY A 69 -0.20 18.24 -10.37
C GLY A 69 0.59 16.93 -10.45
N GLN A 70 1.85 16.89 -10.00
CA GLN A 70 2.59 15.64 -9.87
C GLN A 70 2.03 14.79 -8.73
N ILE A 71 2.12 13.47 -8.90
CA ILE A 71 1.65 12.50 -7.92
C ILE A 71 2.86 11.76 -7.35
N THR A 72 2.95 11.74 -6.02
CA THR A 72 3.88 10.89 -5.29
C THR A 72 3.08 9.87 -4.49
N MET A 73 3.50 8.61 -4.51
CA MET A 73 2.85 7.50 -3.82
C MET A 73 3.88 6.71 -3.02
N LYS A 74 3.54 6.34 -1.79
CA LYS A 74 4.37 5.57 -0.87
C LYS A 74 3.52 4.43 -0.27
N PRO A 75 3.59 3.21 -0.82
CA PRO A 75 2.99 2.04 -0.18
C PRO A 75 3.81 1.64 1.06
N ARG A 76 3.13 1.30 2.17
CA ARG A 76 3.71 0.63 3.33
C ARG A 76 2.79 -0.50 3.79
N ILE A 77 3.35 -1.59 4.31
CA ILE A 77 2.56 -2.71 4.84
C ILE A 77 2.70 -2.73 6.35
N ILE A 78 1.57 -2.73 7.05
CA ILE A 78 1.53 -2.95 8.48
C ILE A 78 0.94 -4.33 8.74
N THR A 79 1.69 -5.16 9.46
CA THR A 79 1.23 -6.47 9.91
C THR A 79 0.54 -6.32 11.25
N ARG A 80 -0.58 -7.04 11.43
CA ARG A 80 -1.30 -7.03 12.71
C ARG A 80 -0.60 -8.01 13.65
N ASN A 81 0.47 -7.58 14.32
CA ASN A 81 1.05 -8.40 15.39
C ASN A 81 0.09 -8.42 16.60
N LYS A 82 0.06 -9.54 17.31
CA LYS A 82 -0.88 -9.84 18.44
C LYS A 82 -0.82 -8.86 19.64
N SER A 83 -0.07 -7.76 19.55
CA SER A 83 0.22 -6.86 20.68
C SER A 83 0.15 -5.37 20.35
N GLY A 84 -0.30 -4.96 19.17
CA GLY A 84 -0.29 -3.56 18.73
C GLY A 84 0.63 -3.35 17.54
N PHE A 85 0.29 -2.34 16.72
CA PHE A 85 0.94 -2.02 15.45
C PHE A 85 2.45 -1.81 15.64
N SER A 86 3.28 -2.48 14.84
CA SER A 86 4.72 -2.17 14.72
C SER A 86 5.09 -2.01 13.25
N ASP A 87 5.65 -0.85 12.89
CA ASP A 87 6.23 -0.58 11.58
C ASP A 87 7.48 -1.47 11.37
N PHE A 88 7.52 -2.23 10.28
CA PHE A 88 8.68 -3.00 9.81
C PHE A 88 9.23 -2.40 8.51
#